data_AF-A0A933C6C2-F1
#
_entry.id   AF-A0A933C6C2-F1
#
_cell.length_a   1.000
_cell.length_b   1.000
_cell.length_c   1.000
_cell.angle_alpha   90.00
_cell.angle_beta   90.00
_cell.angle_gamma   90.00
#
_symmetry.space_group_name_H-M   'P 1'
#
loop_
_entity.id
_entity.type
_entity.pdbx_description
1 polymer ?
#
loop_
_entity_poly.entity_id
_entity_poly.type
_entity_poly.pdbx_seq_one_letter_code
_entity_poly.pdbx_strand_id
1 'polypeptide(L)'
;MILMLGCFRRVLLLALLLVGIALIWIFREPIERRWQRLGLAAEDRPLEPTPELAALAEQKLDSLARGSRDRPLVLTEPELQSLLEFRFAERLPPFVTEPHVELENGRVRLRVRLPTERLPRLTELGEVAGFLPDTTVVVATGQIIPLDSARVAFAVDEISAAKVPLPQRYVPALLAALGREEAPGLPADALALPLPKGATGAYVRGDSLVILTGPPATGEHDR
;
A
#
# COMPACT_ATOMS: atom_id res chain seq x y z
N MET A 1 53.70 -9.27 35.97
CA MET A 1 52.40 -9.96 35.80
C MET A 1 51.26 -8.95 35.55
N ILE A 2 51.39 -8.07 34.54
CA ILE A 2 50.41 -6.99 34.23
C ILE A 2 50.08 -6.92 32.71
N LEU A 3 50.89 -7.54 31.84
CA LEU A 3 50.65 -7.52 30.39
C LEU A 3 49.46 -8.40 29.91
N MET A 4 49.07 -9.43 30.65
CA MET A 4 47.98 -10.34 30.21
C MET A 4 46.57 -9.79 30.46
N LEU A 5 46.35 -8.94 31.47
CA LEU A 5 45.02 -8.35 31.73
C LEU A 5 44.58 -7.38 30.63
N GLY A 6 45.53 -6.72 29.95
CA GLY A 6 45.23 -5.78 28.86
C GLY A 6 44.76 -6.46 27.57
N CYS A 7 45.39 -7.59 27.21
CA CYS A 7 44.97 -8.38 26.04
C CYS A 7 43.63 -9.07 26.28
N PHE A 8 43.43 -9.66 27.46
CA PHE A 8 42.15 -10.30 27.80
C PHE A 8 41.00 -9.29 27.77
N ARG A 9 41.21 -8.07 28.28
CA ARG A 9 40.21 -6.99 28.22
C ARG A 9 39.89 -6.59 26.78
N ARG A 10 40.88 -6.52 25.89
CA ARG A 10 40.65 -6.18 24.45
C ARG A 10 39.93 -7.29 23.70
N VAL A 11 40.26 -8.56 23.96
CA VAL A 11 39.57 -9.71 23.35
C VAL A 11 38.14 -9.81 23.84
N LEU A 12 37.89 -9.59 25.13
CA LEU A 12 36.54 -9.55 25.70
C LEU A 12 35.71 -8.41 25.09
N LEU A 13 36.30 -7.24 24.89
CA LEU A 13 35.63 -6.08 24.28
C LEU A 13 35.30 -6.35 22.81
N LEU A 14 36.21 -6.98 22.05
CA LEU A 14 35.97 -7.40 20.68
C LEU A 14 34.87 -8.47 20.59
N ALA A 15 34.87 -9.45 21.49
CA ALA A 15 33.83 -10.47 21.55
C ALA A 15 32.47 -9.86 21.88
N LEU A 16 32.39 -8.93 22.84
CA LEU A 16 31.16 -8.20 23.16
C LEU A 16 30.68 -7.34 21.99
N LEU A 17 31.59 -6.72 21.25
CA LEU A 17 31.25 -5.90 20.08
C LEU A 17 30.70 -6.78 18.94
N LEU A 18 31.32 -7.94 18.69
CA LEU A 18 30.81 -8.91 17.71
C LEU A 18 29.45 -9.48 18.12
N VAL A 19 29.25 -9.79 19.40
CA VAL A 19 27.94 -10.23 19.93
C VAL A 19 26.90 -9.12 19.81
N GLY A 20 27.27 -7.86 20.07
CA GLY A 20 26.40 -6.70 19.88
C GLY A 20 25.98 -6.53 18.42
N ILE A 21 26.92 -6.62 17.48
CA ILE A 21 26.64 -6.56 16.04
C ILE A 21 25.76 -7.74 15.62
N ALA A 22 26.04 -8.96 16.08
CA ALA A 22 25.24 -10.14 15.76
C ALA A 22 23.82 -10.02 16.31
N LEU A 23 23.66 -9.48 17.52
CA LEU A 23 22.35 -9.21 18.12
C LEU A 23 21.59 -8.14 17.33
N ILE A 24 22.24 -7.06 16.91
CA ILE A 24 21.64 -6.03 16.04
C ILE A 24 21.18 -6.64 14.71
N TRP A 25 21.96 -7.56 14.15
CA TRP A 25 21.64 -8.22 12.88
C TRP A 25 20.50 -9.24 13.01
N ILE A 26 20.48 -10.03 14.08
CA ILE A 26 19.44 -11.04 14.37
C ILE A 26 18.12 -10.38 14.79
N PHE A 27 18.18 -9.29 15.55
CA PHE A 27 17.01 -8.55 16.04
C PHE A 27 16.65 -7.34 15.17
N ARG A 28 17.13 -7.27 13.93
CA ARG A 28 16.87 -6.15 13.02
C ARG A 28 15.36 -5.87 12.85
N GLU A 29 14.55 -6.88 12.53
CA GLU A 29 13.11 -6.70 12.29
C GLU A 29 12.26 -6.40 13.55
N PRO A 30 12.53 -6.99 14.74
CA PRO A 30 11.86 -6.60 15.98
C PRO A 30 12.23 -5.19 16.47
N ILE A 31 13.48 -4.76 16.25
CA ILE A 31 14.00 -3.47 16.75
C ILE A 31 13.41 -2.31 15.95
N GLU A 32 13.32 -2.42 14.63
CA GLU A 32 12.69 -1.40 13.77
C GLU A 32 11.25 -1.08 14.23
N ARG A 33 10.43 -2.11 14.51
CA ARG A 33 9.05 -1.96 15.02
C ARG A 33 8.93 -1.40 16.44
N ARG A 34 10.01 -1.47 17.23
CA ARG A 34 10.03 -0.95 18.61
C ARG A 34 10.65 0.44 18.68
N TRP A 35 11.53 0.78 17.75
CA TRP A 35 12.09 2.11 17.57
C TRP A 35 11.09 3.09 16.97
N GLN A 36 10.22 2.65 16.05
CA GLN A 36 9.07 3.42 15.57
C GLN A 36 8.12 3.86 16.71
N ARG A 37 7.97 3.04 17.76
CA ARG A 37 7.16 3.37 18.94
C ARG A 37 7.83 4.36 19.91
N LEU A 38 9.14 4.58 19.80
CA LEU A 38 9.92 5.42 20.72
C LEU A 38 10.39 6.74 20.09
N GLY A 39 10.06 7.01 18.83
CA GLY A 39 10.27 8.32 18.20
C GLY A 39 11.74 8.75 18.04
N LEU A 40 12.68 7.80 18.08
CA LEU A 40 14.14 8.06 18.06
C LEU A 40 14.80 7.69 16.72
N ALA A 41 14.04 7.30 15.70
CA ALA A 41 14.56 7.23 14.34
C ALA A 41 14.74 8.67 13.83
N ALA A 42 15.95 8.99 13.39
CA ALA A 42 16.31 10.28 12.81
C ALA A 42 15.36 10.62 11.65
N GLU A 43 14.56 11.66 11.81
CA GLU A 43 13.91 12.49 10.78
C GLU A 43 13.46 11.83 9.46
N ASP A 44 12.85 10.66 9.49
CA ASP A 44 11.75 10.32 8.59
C ASP A 44 10.47 10.79 9.27
N ARG A 45 10.23 12.10 9.26
CA ARG A 45 8.88 12.59 9.56
C ARG A 45 7.96 11.92 8.55
N PRO A 46 6.82 11.32 8.94
CA PRO A 46 5.80 10.95 7.97
C PRO A 46 5.56 12.20 7.12
N LEU A 47 5.94 12.18 5.84
CA LEU A 47 5.62 13.29 4.97
C LEU A 47 4.10 13.33 4.92
N GLU A 48 3.52 14.32 5.58
CA GLU A 48 2.08 14.52 5.53
C GLU A 48 1.69 14.66 4.06
N PRO A 49 0.53 14.10 3.65
CA PRO A 49 0.07 14.25 2.28
C PRO A 49 -0.04 15.73 1.92
N THR A 50 0.66 16.15 0.86
CA THR A 50 0.63 17.55 0.42
C THR A 50 0.26 17.68 -1.05
N PRO A 51 -0.33 18.82 -1.45
CA PRO A 51 -0.58 19.11 -2.87
C PRO A 51 0.69 19.08 -3.73
N GLU A 52 1.84 19.43 -3.14
CA GLU A 52 3.15 19.43 -3.81
C GLU A 52 3.62 18.00 -4.12
N LEU A 53 3.47 17.07 -3.18
CA LEU A 53 3.76 15.65 -3.39
C LEU A 53 2.83 15.05 -4.45
N ALA A 54 1.55 15.42 -4.46
CA ALA A 54 0.62 15.01 -5.49
C ALA A 54 1.08 15.48 -6.89
N ALA A 55 1.52 16.74 -7.01
CA ALA A 55 2.02 17.29 -8.26
C ALA A 55 3.32 16.60 -8.72
N LEU A 56 4.23 16.27 -7.79
CA LEU A 56 5.46 15.55 -8.10
C LEU A 56 5.18 14.11 -8.57
N ALA A 57 4.24 13.44 -7.92
CA ALA A 57 3.79 12.11 -8.29
C ALA A 57 3.06 12.11 -9.65
N GLU A 58 2.30 13.15 -9.95
CA GLU A 58 1.66 13.37 -11.26
C GLU A 58 2.70 13.57 -12.37
N GLN A 59 3.72 14.41 -12.15
CA GLN A 59 4.83 14.59 -13.10
C GLN A 59 5.58 13.28 -13.37
N LYS A 60 5.74 12.45 -12.34
CA LYS A 60 6.31 11.10 -12.46
C LYS A 60 5.46 10.23 -13.39
N LEU A 61 4.13 10.21 -13.22
CA LEU A 61 3.19 9.48 -14.08
C LEU A 61 3.18 10.04 -15.51
N ASP A 62 3.26 11.35 -15.70
CA ASP A 62 3.32 11.97 -17.04
C ASP A 62 4.63 11.66 -17.77
N SER A 63 5.73 11.50 -17.03
CA SER A 63 7.01 11.07 -17.63
C SER A 63 6.96 9.62 -18.12
N LEU A 64 6.15 8.78 -17.46
CA LEU A 64 5.87 7.42 -17.88
C LEU A 64 5.05 7.41 -19.17
N ALA A 65 4.00 8.22 -19.23
CA ALA A 65 3.12 8.34 -20.40
C ALA A 65 3.85 8.81 -21.65
N ARG A 66 4.90 9.62 -21.49
CA ARG A 66 5.76 10.11 -22.59
C ARG A 66 6.84 9.10 -23.02
N GLY A 67 6.87 7.90 -22.45
CA GLY A 67 7.85 6.87 -22.78
C GLY A 67 9.29 7.26 -22.42
N SER A 68 9.48 8.21 -21.49
CA SER A 68 10.79 8.81 -21.21
C SER A 68 11.65 7.98 -20.24
N ARG A 69 11.25 6.73 -19.90
CA ARG A 69 11.94 5.91 -18.89
C ARG A 69 12.07 4.45 -19.30
N ASP A 70 13.31 3.97 -19.35
CA ASP A 70 13.64 2.54 -19.46
C ASP A 70 13.64 1.82 -18.10
N ARG A 71 13.28 2.51 -17.02
CA ARG A 71 13.28 1.98 -15.64
C ARG A 71 11.88 2.03 -15.03
N PRO A 72 11.54 1.07 -14.14
CA PRO A 72 10.30 1.11 -13.38
C PRO A 72 10.13 2.43 -12.64
N LEU A 73 8.91 2.97 -12.66
CA LEU A 73 8.53 4.11 -11.85
C LEU A 73 8.22 3.64 -10.42
N VAL A 74 8.71 4.37 -9.43
CA VAL A 74 8.43 4.10 -8.02
C VAL A 74 7.65 5.28 -7.44
N LEU A 75 6.50 4.99 -6.86
CA LEU A 75 5.68 5.91 -6.07
C LEU A 75 5.72 5.46 -4.61
N THR A 76 6.13 6.34 -3.71
CA THR A 76 6.13 6.05 -2.27
C THR A 76 4.71 6.14 -1.70
N GLU A 77 4.49 5.56 -0.52
CA GLU A 77 3.19 5.67 0.16
C GLU A 77 2.71 7.12 0.34
N PRO A 78 3.53 8.09 0.82
CA PRO A 78 3.10 9.49 0.91
C PRO A 78 2.73 10.13 -0.45
N GLU A 79 3.44 9.75 -1.52
CA GLU A 79 3.14 10.21 -2.88
C GLU A 79 1.82 9.63 -3.38
N LEU A 80 1.58 8.34 -3.14
CA LEU A 80 0.35 7.66 -3.50
C LEU A 80 -0.84 8.21 -2.70
N GLN A 81 -0.66 8.44 -1.40
CA GLN A 81 -1.66 9.07 -0.53
C GLN A 81 -1.98 10.49 -1.00
N SER A 82 -0.97 11.29 -1.34
CA SER A 82 -1.18 12.64 -1.87
C SER A 82 -1.93 12.63 -3.20
N LEU A 83 -1.60 11.70 -4.10
CA LEU A 83 -2.37 11.52 -5.34
C LEU A 83 -3.84 11.16 -5.04
N LEU A 84 -4.05 10.23 -4.11
CA LEU A 84 -5.39 9.77 -3.75
C LEU A 84 -6.26 10.93 -3.24
N GLU A 85 -5.69 11.74 -2.35
CA GLU A 85 -6.37 12.86 -1.69
C GLU A 85 -6.58 14.06 -2.62
N PHE A 86 -5.59 14.45 -3.44
CA PHE A 86 -5.63 15.70 -4.22
C PHE A 86 -5.92 15.52 -5.72
N ARG A 87 -5.94 14.30 -6.25
CA ARG A 87 -6.18 14.03 -7.69
C ARG A 87 -7.23 12.97 -7.96
N PHE A 88 -7.32 11.94 -7.12
CA PHE A 88 -8.30 10.88 -7.32
C PHE A 88 -9.58 11.07 -6.51
N ALA A 89 -9.65 12.04 -5.59
CA ALA A 89 -10.84 12.32 -4.80
C ALA A 89 -12.09 12.51 -5.68
N GLU A 90 -11.97 13.17 -6.84
CA GLU A 90 -13.08 13.38 -7.78
C GLU A 90 -13.52 12.11 -8.53
N ARG A 91 -12.67 11.09 -8.57
CA ARG A 91 -12.94 9.79 -9.23
C ARG A 91 -13.48 8.75 -8.26
N LEU A 92 -13.38 8.99 -6.96
CA LEU A 92 -13.97 8.13 -5.96
C LEU A 92 -15.49 8.33 -5.92
N PRO A 93 -16.27 7.30 -5.60
CA PRO A 93 -17.70 7.47 -5.37
C PRO A 93 -17.95 8.54 -4.30
N PRO A 94 -18.99 9.39 -4.44
CA PRO A 94 -19.18 10.57 -3.58
C PRO A 94 -19.43 10.25 -2.10
N PHE A 95 -19.73 8.99 -1.79
CA PHE A 95 -19.93 8.50 -0.43
C PHE A 95 -18.63 8.01 0.25
N VAL A 96 -17.52 7.93 -0.48
CA VAL A 96 -16.21 7.56 0.06
C VAL A 96 -15.51 8.81 0.55
N THR A 97 -15.20 8.85 1.85
CA THR A 97 -14.52 9.99 2.49
C THR A 97 -13.27 9.52 3.22
N GLU A 98 -12.31 10.44 3.40
CA GLU A 98 -11.02 10.19 4.09
C GLU A 98 -10.30 8.92 3.62
N PRO A 99 -10.00 8.79 2.31
CA PRO A 99 -9.27 7.64 1.81
C PRO A 99 -7.82 7.68 2.30
N HIS A 100 -7.35 6.56 2.84
CA HIS A 100 -5.98 6.41 3.33
C HIS A 100 -5.37 5.10 2.82
N VAL A 101 -4.19 5.17 2.22
CA VAL A 101 -3.47 4.02 1.68
C VAL A 101 -2.21 3.74 2.48
N GLU A 102 -2.04 2.47 2.84
CA GLU A 102 -0.82 1.94 3.45
C GLU A 102 -0.26 0.83 2.55
N LEU A 103 1.05 0.84 2.33
CA LEU A 103 1.77 -0.13 1.51
C LEU A 103 2.76 -0.88 2.42
N GLU A 104 2.54 -2.18 2.60
CA GLU A 104 3.42 -2.97 3.45
C GLU A 104 3.44 -4.42 3.01
N ASN A 105 4.62 -5.06 3.04
CA ASN A 105 4.79 -6.50 2.82
C ASN A 105 4.15 -7.02 1.51
N GLY A 106 4.20 -6.23 0.45
CA GLY A 106 3.61 -6.59 -0.85
C GLY A 106 2.08 -6.44 -0.92
N ARG A 107 1.47 -5.87 0.12
CA ARG A 107 0.03 -5.68 0.26
C ARG A 107 -0.32 -4.20 0.23
N VAL A 108 -1.53 -3.92 -0.24
CA VAL A 108 -2.18 -2.61 -0.15
C VAL A 108 -3.27 -2.70 0.90
N ARG A 109 -3.24 -1.78 1.87
CA ARG A 109 -4.28 -1.62 2.87
C ARG A 109 -4.94 -0.27 2.64
N LEU A 110 -6.17 -0.32 2.14
CA LEU A 110 -6.99 0.85 1.83
C LEU A 110 -8.02 1.03 2.94
N ARG A 111 -7.95 2.16 3.64
CA ARG A 111 -8.90 2.58 4.66
C ARG A 111 -9.76 3.70 4.09
N VAL A 112 -11.07 3.59 4.25
CA VAL A 112 -12.03 4.58 3.79
C VAL A 112 -13.15 4.72 4.81
N ARG A 113 -13.79 5.89 4.87
CA ARG A 113 -15.04 6.09 5.61
C ARG A 113 -16.22 6.10 4.64
N LEU A 114 -17.23 5.30 4.94
CA LEU A 114 -18.46 5.21 4.13
C LEU A 114 -19.72 5.10 5.00
N PRO A 115 -20.90 5.51 4.49
CA PRO A 115 -22.16 5.37 5.19
C PRO A 115 -22.46 3.91 5.53
N THR A 116 -22.88 3.64 6.76
CA THR A 116 -23.17 2.27 7.23
C THR A 116 -24.29 1.60 6.42
N GLU A 117 -25.21 2.37 5.83
CA GLU A 117 -26.23 1.90 4.90
C GLU A 117 -25.69 1.27 3.60
N ARG A 118 -24.44 1.58 3.22
CA ARG A 118 -23.76 0.99 2.04
C ARG A 118 -23.12 -0.35 2.34
N LEU A 119 -22.97 -0.71 3.62
CA LEU A 119 -22.52 -2.03 4.00
C LEU A 119 -23.64 -3.04 3.72
N PRO A 120 -23.31 -4.26 3.26
CA PRO A 120 -24.30 -5.33 3.18
C PRO A 120 -24.90 -5.54 4.57
N ARG A 121 -26.14 -6.02 4.62
CA ARG A 121 -26.75 -6.41 5.90
C ARG A 121 -26.00 -7.62 6.44
N LEU A 122 -25.01 -7.35 7.28
CA LEU A 122 -24.19 -8.37 7.91
C LEU A 122 -24.98 -8.93 9.08
N THR A 123 -25.56 -10.11 8.91
CA THR A 123 -26.20 -10.86 10.00
C THR A 123 -25.25 -11.02 11.20
N GLU A 124 -23.94 -11.06 10.93
CA GLU A 124 -22.87 -11.21 11.93
C GLU A 124 -22.51 -9.93 12.68
N LEU A 125 -22.92 -8.74 12.20
CA LEU A 125 -22.85 -7.53 13.02
C LEU A 125 -23.90 -7.54 14.15
N GLY A 126 -24.85 -8.49 14.13
CA GLY A 126 -25.75 -8.80 15.23
C GLY A 126 -26.39 -7.58 15.90
N GLU A 127 -26.44 -7.60 17.23
CA GLU A 127 -26.92 -6.50 18.07
C GLU A 127 -26.05 -5.23 17.96
N VAL A 128 -24.81 -5.36 17.47
CA VAL A 128 -23.86 -4.24 17.32
C VAL A 128 -24.20 -3.34 16.13
N ALA A 129 -24.95 -3.84 15.15
CA ALA A 129 -25.41 -3.07 13.99
C ALA A 129 -26.25 -1.84 14.41
N GLY A 130 -27.00 -1.94 15.52
CA GLY A 130 -27.77 -0.82 16.08
C GLY A 130 -26.94 0.23 16.82
N PHE A 131 -25.66 -0.05 17.08
CA PHE A 131 -24.70 0.86 17.72
C PHE A 131 -23.68 1.43 16.73
N LEU A 132 -23.76 1.06 15.45
CA LEU A 132 -22.88 1.61 14.45
C LEU A 132 -23.25 3.07 14.16
N PRO A 133 -22.26 3.97 14.11
CA PRO A 133 -22.51 5.33 13.65
C PRO A 133 -23.00 5.34 12.20
N ASP A 134 -23.59 6.45 11.77
CA ASP A 134 -24.09 6.63 10.39
C ASP A 134 -22.99 6.43 9.34
N THR A 135 -21.73 6.64 9.74
CA THR A 135 -20.54 6.36 8.92
C THR A 135 -19.61 5.41 9.64
N THR A 136 -19.08 4.43 8.92
CA THR A 136 -18.16 3.43 9.43
C THR A 136 -16.85 3.46 8.65
N VAL A 137 -15.75 3.24 9.36
CA VAL A 137 -14.45 3.00 8.73
C VAL A 137 -14.40 1.56 8.22
N VAL A 138 -14.11 1.42 6.94
CA VAL A 138 -13.89 0.16 6.26
C VAL A 138 -12.44 0.07 5.84
N VAL A 139 -11.83 -1.09 6.06
CA VAL A 139 -10.46 -1.36 5.64
C VAL A 139 -10.45 -2.57 4.74
N ALA A 140 -10.01 -2.40 3.50
CA ALA A 140 -9.76 -3.46 2.55
C ALA A 140 -8.25 -3.72 2.48
N THR A 141 -7.86 -4.98 2.67
CA THR A 141 -6.45 -5.42 2.54
C THR A 141 -6.36 -6.41 1.40
N GLY A 142 -5.38 -6.23 0.54
CA GLY A 142 -5.23 -7.05 -0.66
C GLY A 142 -3.90 -6.86 -1.34
N GLN A 143 -3.82 -7.30 -2.59
CA GLN A 143 -2.62 -7.25 -3.41
C GLN A 143 -2.94 -6.80 -4.84
N ILE A 144 -1.94 -6.23 -5.50
CA ILE A 144 -2.05 -5.87 -6.92
C ILE A 144 -1.62 -7.07 -7.75
N ILE A 145 -2.51 -7.54 -8.61
CA ILE A 145 -2.25 -8.62 -9.57
C ILE A 145 -2.42 -8.11 -11.00
N PRO A 146 -1.67 -8.64 -11.98
CA PRO A 146 -1.88 -8.29 -13.38
C PRO A 146 -3.25 -8.78 -13.84
N LEU A 147 -3.98 -7.95 -14.59
CA LEU A 147 -5.26 -8.32 -15.21
C LEU A 147 -5.10 -8.41 -16.73
N ASP A 148 -4.66 -7.32 -17.36
CA ASP A 148 -4.37 -7.25 -18.80
C ASP A 148 -3.28 -6.19 -19.08
N SER A 149 -3.04 -5.86 -20.35
CA SER A 149 -1.99 -4.92 -20.75
C SER A 149 -2.25 -3.45 -20.34
N ALA A 150 -3.47 -3.10 -19.94
CA ALA A 150 -3.87 -1.73 -19.60
C ALA A 150 -4.45 -1.60 -18.19
N ARG A 151 -4.63 -2.72 -17.47
CA ARG A 151 -5.26 -2.74 -16.14
C ARG A 151 -4.55 -3.73 -15.22
N VAL A 152 -4.59 -3.41 -13.93
CA VAL A 152 -4.28 -4.33 -12.84
C VAL A 152 -5.55 -4.58 -12.05
N ALA A 153 -5.58 -5.67 -11.29
CA ALA A 153 -6.64 -5.92 -10.33
C ALA A 153 -6.10 -5.74 -8.91
N PHE A 154 -6.83 -5.01 -8.08
CA PHE A 154 -6.67 -5.03 -6.63
C PHE A 154 -7.49 -6.19 -6.09
N ALA A 155 -6.85 -7.32 -5.84
CA ALA A 155 -7.47 -8.52 -5.28
C ALA A 155 -7.55 -8.38 -3.76
N VAL A 156 -8.77 -8.35 -3.23
CA VAL A 156 -9.06 -8.07 -1.82
C VAL A 156 -9.16 -9.38 -1.06
N ASP A 157 -8.23 -9.62 -0.15
CA ASP A 157 -8.19 -10.84 0.66
C ASP A 157 -9.06 -10.72 1.93
N GLU A 158 -9.13 -9.50 2.48
CA GLU A 158 -9.79 -9.21 3.75
C GLU A 158 -10.47 -7.84 3.70
N ILE A 159 -11.71 -7.77 4.19
CA ILE A 159 -12.39 -6.51 4.50
C ILE A 159 -12.76 -6.52 5.97
N SER A 160 -12.55 -5.40 6.66
CA SER A 160 -13.08 -5.17 8.00
C SER A 160 -13.91 -3.89 8.02
N ALA A 161 -14.98 -3.89 8.82
CA ALA A 161 -15.82 -2.73 9.07
C ALA A 161 -15.89 -2.49 10.58
N ALA A 162 -15.65 -1.25 11.03
CA ALA A 162 -15.61 -0.92 12.46
C ALA A 162 -14.66 -1.83 13.28
N LYS A 163 -13.53 -2.24 12.67
CA LYS A 163 -12.54 -3.19 13.23
C LYS A 163 -13.02 -4.64 13.37
N VAL A 164 -14.20 -4.96 12.85
CA VAL A 164 -14.72 -6.33 12.80
C VAL A 164 -14.41 -6.90 11.41
N PRO A 165 -13.65 -8.01 11.31
CA PRO A 165 -13.40 -8.66 10.02
C PRO A 165 -14.71 -9.22 9.46
N LEU A 166 -14.94 -9.01 8.17
CA LEU A 166 -16.11 -9.48 7.47
C LEU A 166 -15.82 -10.83 6.80
N PRO A 167 -16.77 -11.78 6.81
CA PRO A 167 -16.60 -13.03 6.09
C PRO A 167 -16.36 -12.81 4.60
N GLN A 168 -15.42 -13.57 4.02
CA GLN A 168 -15.01 -13.44 2.62
C GLN A 168 -16.19 -13.52 1.62
N ARG A 169 -17.25 -14.26 1.95
CA ARG A 169 -18.47 -14.36 1.13
C ARG A 169 -19.17 -13.02 0.89
N TYR A 170 -18.92 -11.99 1.71
CA TYR A 170 -19.49 -10.66 1.55
C TYR A 170 -18.61 -9.71 0.72
N VAL A 171 -17.35 -10.05 0.46
CA VAL A 171 -16.42 -9.21 -0.30
C VAL A 171 -16.97 -8.87 -1.69
N PRO A 172 -17.44 -9.82 -2.51
CA PRO A 172 -17.96 -9.49 -3.84
C PRO A 172 -19.15 -8.52 -3.82
N ALA A 173 -20.06 -8.70 -2.86
CA ALA A 173 -21.24 -7.83 -2.71
C ALA A 173 -20.85 -6.41 -2.28
N LEU A 174 -19.85 -6.27 -1.40
CA LEU A 174 -19.28 -4.98 -1.02
C LEU A 174 -18.61 -4.29 -2.20
N LEU A 175 -17.77 -5.00 -2.95
CA LEU A 175 -17.11 -4.44 -4.12
C LEU A 175 -18.13 -4.00 -5.17
N ALA A 176 -19.19 -4.77 -5.41
CA ALA A 176 -20.30 -4.38 -6.28
C ALA A 176 -20.98 -3.08 -5.80
N ALA A 177 -21.24 -2.95 -4.49
CA ALA A 177 -21.80 -1.72 -3.92
C ALA A 177 -20.86 -0.50 -4.03
N LEU A 178 -19.55 -0.73 -4.10
CA LEU A 178 -18.52 0.29 -4.32
C LEU A 178 -18.32 0.63 -5.81
N GLY A 179 -19.12 0.06 -6.72
CA GLY A 179 -19.06 0.35 -8.15
C GLY A 179 -18.11 -0.54 -8.94
N ARG A 180 -17.78 -1.74 -8.43
CA ARG A 180 -17.06 -2.75 -9.19
C ARG A 180 -17.80 -3.07 -10.49
N GLU A 181 -17.09 -2.97 -11.60
CA GLU A 181 -17.53 -3.47 -12.90
C GLU A 181 -16.95 -4.86 -13.17
N GLU A 182 -17.75 -5.75 -13.73
CA GLU A 182 -17.27 -7.07 -14.14
C GLU A 182 -16.39 -6.95 -15.39
N ALA A 183 -15.30 -7.71 -15.41
CA ALA A 183 -14.40 -7.79 -16.55
C ALA A 183 -13.93 -9.24 -16.76
N PRO A 184 -13.64 -9.64 -18.00
CA PRO A 184 -13.08 -10.96 -18.28
C PRO A 184 -11.78 -11.18 -17.48
N GLY A 185 -11.68 -12.32 -16.79
CA GLY A 185 -10.50 -12.67 -15.99
C GLY A 185 -10.40 -11.95 -14.63
N LEU A 186 -11.34 -11.07 -14.27
CA LEU A 186 -11.36 -10.40 -12.98
C LEU A 186 -11.99 -11.30 -11.89
N PRO A 187 -11.25 -11.69 -10.83
CA PRO A 187 -11.80 -12.45 -9.71
C PRO A 187 -12.98 -11.73 -9.04
N ALA A 188 -13.91 -12.47 -8.42
CA ALA A 188 -15.11 -11.90 -7.77
C ALA A 188 -14.81 -10.97 -6.58
N ASP A 189 -13.64 -11.13 -5.99
CA ASP A 189 -13.09 -10.41 -4.85
C ASP A 189 -12.04 -9.36 -5.27
N ALA A 190 -12.02 -8.95 -6.54
CA ALA A 190 -11.09 -7.96 -7.05
C ALA A 190 -11.76 -6.72 -7.68
N LEU A 191 -11.04 -5.60 -7.67
CA LEU A 191 -11.38 -4.35 -8.38
C LEU A 191 -10.40 -4.11 -9.52
N ALA A 192 -10.91 -3.89 -10.73
CA ALA A 192 -10.07 -3.47 -11.85
C ALA A 192 -9.65 -2.01 -11.69
N LEU A 193 -8.36 -1.74 -11.82
CA LEU A 193 -7.78 -0.40 -11.75
C LEU A 193 -7.03 -0.11 -13.06
N PRO A 194 -7.27 1.05 -13.71
CA PRO A 194 -6.55 1.41 -14.92
C PRO A 194 -5.08 1.66 -14.60
N LEU A 195 -4.20 1.12 -15.44
CA LEU A 195 -2.79 1.48 -15.41
C LEU A 195 -2.58 2.85 -16.05
N PRO A 196 -1.59 3.64 -15.58
CA PRO A 196 -1.19 4.86 -16.27
C PRO A 196 -0.63 4.51 -17.66
N LYS A 197 -0.78 5.43 -18.63
CA LYS A 197 -0.26 5.25 -19.98
C LYS A 197 1.25 4.93 -19.94
N GLY A 198 1.69 3.97 -20.75
CA GLY A 198 3.09 3.51 -20.79
C GLY A 198 3.45 2.45 -19.75
N ALA A 199 2.55 2.15 -18.79
CA ALA A 199 2.74 1.04 -17.87
C ALA A 199 2.27 -0.30 -18.45
N THR A 200 2.92 -1.38 -18.03
CA THR A 200 2.55 -2.77 -18.36
C THR A 200 2.18 -3.60 -17.14
N GLY A 201 2.40 -3.07 -15.93
CA GLY A 201 2.06 -3.73 -14.69
C GLY A 201 2.40 -2.88 -13.48
N ALA A 202 1.95 -3.32 -12.31
CA ALA A 202 2.32 -2.71 -11.04
C ALA A 202 2.36 -3.75 -9.93
N TYR A 203 3.19 -3.53 -8.91
CA TYR A 203 3.25 -4.36 -7.70
C TYR A 203 3.76 -3.54 -6.52
N VAL A 204 3.49 -3.99 -5.31
CA VAL A 204 3.96 -3.34 -4.08
C VAL A 204 5.30 -3.93 -3.65
N ARG A 205 6.23 -3.08 -3.23
CA ARG A 205 7.52 -3.46 -2.65
C ARG A 205 7.86 -2.54 -1.49
N GLY A 206 7.92 -3.08 -0.28
CA GLY A 206 8.09 -2.27 0.92
C GLY A 206 6.91 -1.30 1.08
N ASP A 207 7.23 -0.02 1.21
CA ASP A 207 6.34 1.14 1.34
C ASP A 207 6.00 1.81 0.00
N SER A 208 6.26 1.12 -1.11
CA SER A 208 6.26 1.73 -2.44
C SER A 208 5.49 0.90 -3.46
N LEU A 209 4.74 1.59 -4.31
CA LEU A 209 4.11 1.03 -5.51
C LEU A 209 5.08 1.17 -6.69
N VAL A 210 5.49 0.03 -7.24
CA VAL A 210 6.36 -0.04 -8.41
C VAL A 210 5.52 -0.26 -9.65
N ILE A 211 5.65 0.63 -10.62
CA ILE A 211 4.96 0.59 -11.90
C ILE A 211 5.98 0.21 -12.97
N LEU A 212 5.71 -0.90 -13.65
CA LEU A 212 6.55 -1.44 -14.71
C LEU A 212 6.29 -0.69 -16.02
N THR A 213 7.37 -0.37 -16.74
CA THR A 213 7.32 0.19 -18.09
C THR A 213 7.24 -0.94 -19.12
N GLY A 214 6.42 -0.77 -20.14
CA GLY A 214 6.52 -1.58 -21.35
C GLY A 214 7.67 -1.12 -22.24
N PRO A 215 8.15 -1.96 -23.18
CA PRO A 215 8.93 -1.44 -24.30
C PRO A 215 8.11 -0.33 -24.99
N PRO A 216 8.76 0.74 -25.51
CA PRO A 216 8.05 1.77 -26.25
C PRO A 216 7.23 1.06 -27.34
N ALA A 217 5.95 1.41 -27.46
CA ALA A 217 5.09 0.90 -28.52
C ALA A 217 5.85 1.13 -29.83
N THR A 218 6.41 0.06 -30.39
CA THR A 218 7.16 0.14 -31.63
C THR A 218 6.12 0.54 -32.64
N GLY A 219 6.20 1.81 -33.06
CA GLY A 219 5.40 2.31 -34.15
C GLY A 219 5.52 1.32 -35.28
N GLU A 220 4.36 0.85 -35.72
CA GLU A 220 4.10 0.18 -36.97
C GLU A 220 5.03 0.73 -38.06
N HIS A 221 6.14 0.02 -38.29
CA HIS A 221 6.99 0.21 -39.45
C HIS A 221 6.48 -0.75 -40.51
N ASP A 222 5.36 -0.44 -41.15
CA ASP A 222 5.04 -0.99 -42.47
C ASP A 222 3.91 -0.20 -43.15
N ARG A 223 4.29 0.81 -43.95
CA ARG A 223 3.94 0.97 -45.39
C ARG A 223 4.28 2.36 -45.91
#